data_AF-A0A2W6A0I6-F1
#
_entry.id   AF-A0A2W6A0I6-F1
#
_cell.length_a   1.000
_cell.length_b   1.000
_cell.length_c   1.000
_cell.angle_alpha   90.00
_cell.angle_beta   90.00
_cell.angle_gamma   90.00
#
_symmetry.space_group_name_H-M   'P 1'
#
loop_
_entity.id
_entity.type
_entity.pdbx_description
1 polymer ?
#
loop_
_entity_poly.entity_id
_entity_poly.type
_entity_poly.pdbx_seq_one_letter_code
_entity_poly.pdbx_strand_id
1 'polypeptide(L)'
;VFFEMPSMQLTVDTSWWTRYRSRDFNPDLDPSHIFPQAVPTLNSGQHTAIPRNDNDTTNGTQIQAIANTAAFHFGFIEQGGTSIYPTLALRVTDKVVLRILLSIGPSETMHFQTWHGKAGNAVQPPFNVTFGGLTFPDLTDGGEDFQPNLIMPEPCPFLSRKFPAVSIIRPVSISKNIFGARVVVKAFKDDGLFIGQHPEFFKVVGELAEEADEAPGSDGD
;
A
#
# COMPACT_ATOMS: atom_id res chain seq x y z
N VAL A 1 -17.87 2.89 -8.58
CA VAL A 1 -17.93 4.20 -7.87
C VAL A 1 -16.52 4.61 -7.44
N PHE A 2 -15.57 4.72 -8.39
CA PHE A 2 -14.16 5.06 -8.09
C PHE A 2 -13.58 6.14 -9.02
N PHE A 3 -14.40 6.75 -9.90
CA PHE A 3 -13.91 7.63 -10.97
C PHE A 3 -14.08 9.15 -10.70
N GLU A 4 -14.58 9.56 -9.54
CA GLU A 4 -14.70 10.99 -9.17
C GLU A 4 -13.95 11.34 -7.87
N MET A 5 -12.89 10.59 -7.52
CA MET A 5 -12.03 10.97 -6.40
C MET A 5 -10.80 11.72 -6.93
N PRO A 6 -10.63 13.02 -6.61
CA PRO A 6 -9.46 13.75 -7.05
C PRO A 6 -8.23 13.30 -6.27
N SER A 7 -7.51 12.33 -6.83
CA SER A 7 -6.18 11.91 -6.39
C SER A 7 -5.13 12.98 -6.71
N MET A 8 -5.33 14.18 -6.17
CA MET A 8 -4.61 15.41 -6.54
C MET A 8 -3.67 15.92 -5.45
N GLN A 9 -3.80 15.42 -4.21
CA GLN A 9 -3.10 15.93 -3.01
C GLN A 9 -2.62 14.80 -2.10
N LEU A 10 -1.72 13.96 -2.62
CA LEU A 10 -1.28 12.73 -1.97
C LEU A 10 0.03 12.89 -1.21
N THR A 11 0.13 12.31 -0.02
CA THR A 11 1.38 12.00 0.69
C THR A 11 1.51 10.48 0.77
N VAL A 12 2.27 9.86 -0.14
CA VAL A 12 2.26 8.39 -0.27
C VAL A 12 3.38 7.78 0.57
N ASP A 13 3.02 6.94 1.54
CA ASP A 13 3.98 6.08 2.22
C ASP A 13 4.49 5.04 1.23
N THR A 14 5.77 5.12 0.88
CA THR A 14 6.46 4.20 -0.04
C THR A 14 7.29 3.14 0.69
N SER A 15 7.23 3.07 2.02
CA SER A 15 7.88 2.01 2.78
C SER A 15 7.21 0.65 2.58
N TRP A 16 6.02 0.58 1.97
CA TRP A 16 5.44 -0.68 1.51
C TRP A 16 6.40 -1.45 0.60
N TRP A 17 7.25 -0.76 -0.17
CA TRP A 17 8.24 -1.40 -1.02
C TRP A 17 9.23 -2.21 -0.19
N THR A 18 9.93 -1.55 0.74
CA THR A 18 10.99 -2.17 1.55
C THR A 18 10.42 -3.11 2.61
N ARG A 19 9.17 -2.91 3.06
CA ARG A 19 8.43 -3.89 3.84
C ARG A 19 8.39 -5.24 3.14
N TYR A 20 8.26 -5.29 1.81
CA TYR A 20 8.23 -6.52 0.99
C TYR A 20 9.61 -7.03 0.54
N ARG A 21 10.68 -6.31 0.85
CA ARG A 21 12.05 -6.63 0.44
C ARG A 21 13.01 -6.92 1.59
N SER A 22 12.70 -6.43 2.80
CA SER A 22 13.53 -6.71 3.97
C SER A 22 13.61 -8.21 4.25
N ARG A 23 14.85 -8.70 4.36
CA ARG A 23 15.17 -10.08 4.77
C ARG A 23 15.17 -10.26 6.29
N ASP A 24 15.41 -9.18 7.04
CA ASP A 24 15.66 -9.24 8.48
C ASP A 24 14.45 -8.85 9.34
N PHE A 25 13.54 -8.03 8.78
CA PHE A 25 12.41 -7.46 9.48
C PHE A 25 11.07 -7.82 8.84
N ASN A 26 10.06 -8.00 9.69
CA ASN A 26 8.68 -8.26 9.30
C ASN A 26 7.76 -7.34 10.11
N PRO A 27 6.85 -6.56 9.49
CA PRO A 27 5.94 -5.67 10.22
C PRO A 27 5.08 -6.38 11.28
N ASP A 28 4.83 -7.69 11.15
CA ASP A 28 4.10 -8.48 12.15
C ASP A 28 4.95 -8.78 13.40
N LEU A 29 6.26 -8.94 13.26
CA LEU A 29 7.20 -9.28 14.35
C LEU A 29 7.96 -8.07 14.89
N ASP A 30 8.11 -7.03 14.07
CA ASP A 30 8.91 -5.84 14.31
C ASP A 30 8.05 -4.56 14.10
N PRO A 31 6.93 -4.38 14.85
CA PRO A 31 5.98 -3.29 14.60
C PRO A 31 6.54 -1.89 14.86
N SER A 32 7.69 -1.78 15.53
CA SER A 32 8.40 -0.52 15.76
C SER A 32 9.55 -0.27 14.78
N HIS A 33 9.85 -1.21 13.89
CA HIS A 33 10.89 -1.02 12.89
C HIS A 33 10.44 -0.01 11.83
N ILE A 34 11.30 0.96 11.54
CA ILE A 34 11.02 1.99 10.52
C ILE A 34 11.63 1.52 9.20
N PHE A 35 10.77 1.02 8.33
CA PHE A 35 11.15 0.61 6.97
C PHE A 35 11.51 1.82 6.10
N PRO A 36 12.61 1.79 5.33
CA PRO A 36 13.00 2.91 4.47
C PRO A 36 11.97 3.23 3.38
N GLN A 37 11.84 4.49 3.03
CA GLN A 37 10.99 4.96 1.93
C GLN A 37 11.68 4.72 0.59
N ALA A 38 11.01 4.06 -0.37
CA ALA A 38 11.52 3.92 -1.74
C ALA A 38 11.59 5.27 -2.49
N VAL A 39 10.65 6.18 -2.21
CA VAL A 39 10.64 7.55 -2.75
C VAL A 39 10.42 8.52 -1.58
N PRO A 40 11.49 8.94 -0.88
CA PRO A 40 11.37 9.75 0.34
C PRO A 40 10.58 11.05 0.16
N THR A 41 10.76 11.75 -0.97
CA THR A 41 10.05 13.01 -1.24
C THR A 41 8.57 12.82 -1.54
N LEU A 42 8.13 11.61 -1.92
CA LEU A 42 6.71 11.32 -2.14
C LEU A 42 5.94 11.10 -0.83
N ASN A 43 6.65 10.66 0.21
CA ASN A 43 6.14 10.54 1.58
C ASN A 43 6.19 11.88 2.35
N SER A 44 6.29 13.01 1.64
CA SER A 44 6.31 14.34 2.23
C SER A 44 5.66 15.36 1.30
N GLY A 45 4.87 16.29 1.83
CA GLY A 45 4.12 17.23 0.99
C GLY A 45 2.97 16.56 0.23
N GLN A 46 2.29 17.30 -0.63
CA GLN A 46 1.11 16.81 -1.36
C GLN A 46 1.36 16.80 -2.87
N HIS A 47 1.14 15.64 -3.49
CA HIS A 47 1.48 15.36 -4.88
C HIS A 47 0.25 14.95 -5.69
N THR A 48 0.30 15.25 -6.98
CA THR A 48 -0.79 14.94 -7.92
C THR A 48 -0.52 13.63 -8.64
N ALA A 49 -1.46 12.69 -8.61
CA ALA A 49 -1.40 11.43 -9.35
C ALA A 49 -2.28 11.43 -10.63
N ILE A 50 -3.15 12.43 -10.79
CA ILE A 50 -4.04 12.58 -11.95
C ILE A 50 -3.90 14.01 -12.48
N PRO A 51 -3.62 14.22 -13.79
CA PRO A 51 -3.59 15.56 -14.36
C PRO A 51 -4.86 16.34 -14.04
N ARG A 52 -4.72 17.55 -13.51
CA ARG A 52 -5.86 18.36 -13.02
C ARG A 52 -6.55 19.11 -14.16
N ASN A 53 -5.77 19.42 -15.20
CA ASN A 53 -6.19 20.03 -16.46
C ASN A 53 -5.06 19.85 -17.48
N ASP A 54 -5.31 20.27 -18.72
CA ASP A 54 -4.39 20.09 -19.85
C ASP A 54 -3.00 20.71 -19.61
N ASN A 55 -2.87 21.74 -18.77
CA ASN A 55 -1.56 22.35 -18.50
C ASN A 55 -0.58 21.35 -17.86
N ASP A 56 -1.08 20.42 -17.04
CA ASP A 56 -0.25 19.39 -16.39
C ASP A 56 0.35 18.39 -17.41
N THR A 57 -0.10 18.41 -18.67
CA THR A 57 0.39 17.53 -19.75
C THR A 57 1.41 18.19 -20.68
N THR A 58 1.63 19.50 -20.53
CA THR A 58 2.47 20.29 -21.45
C THR A 58 3.98 20.18 -21.17
N ASN A 59 4.36 19.79 -19.94
CA ASN A 59 5.73 19.58 -19.52
C ASN A 59 5.98 18.08 -19.30
N GLY A 60 6.89 17.49 -20.10
CA GLY A 60 7.22 16.06 -20.05
C GLY A 60 7.67 15.57 -18.67
N THR A 61 8.47 16.36 -17.95
CA THR A 61 8.94 16.04 -16.59
C THR A 61 7.78 16.08 -15.59
N GLN A 62 6.87 17.04 -15.74
CA GLN A 62 5.69 17.15 -14.87
C GLN A 62 4.75 15.97 -15.03
N ILE A 63 4.37 15.64 -16.28
CA ILE A 63 3.44 14.52 -16.53
C ILE A 63 4.08 13.18 -16.12
N GLN A 64 5.40 13.03 -16.27
CA GLN A 64 6.11 11.86 -15.77
C GLN A 64 6.09 11.79 -14.24
N ALA A 65 6.28 12.91 -13.53
CA ALA A 65 6.18 12.93 -12.07
C ALA A 65 4.76 12.58 -11.58
N ILE A 66 3.72 13.02 -12.30
CA ILE A 66 2.32 12.64 -12.02
C ILE A 66 2.12 11.14 -12.25
N ALA A 67 2.60 10.59 -13.37
CA ALA A 67 2.51 9.16 -13.67
C ALA A 67 3.25 8.29 -12.64
N ASN A 68 4.44 8.73 -12.20
CA ASN A 68 5.23 8.04 -11.18
C ASN A 68 4.52 8.08 -9.82
N THR A 69 3.92 9.23 -9.46
CA THR A 69 3.09 9.37 -8.25
C THR A 69 1.93 8.37 -8.28
N ALA A 70 1.23 8.28 -9.41
CA ALA A 70 0.15 7.31 -9.58
C ALA A 70 0.65 5.87 -9.42
N ALA A 71 1.76 5.50 -10.07
CA ALA A 71 2.30 4.14 -10.00
C ALA A 71 2.60 3.71 -8.56
N PHE A 72 3.19 4.60 -7.74
CA PHE A 72 3.46 4.32 -6.33
C PHE A 72 2.20 4.34 -5.46
N HIS A 73 1.24 5.22 -5.73
CA HIS A 73 -0.01 5.31 -4.97
C HIS A 73 -0.90 4.10 -5.17
N PHE A 74 -1.06 3.62 -6.41
CA PHE A 74 -1.75 2.35 -6.64
C PHE A 74 -1.02 1.19 -5.94
N GLY A 75 0.33 1.14 -5.99
CA GLY A 75 1.09 0.15 -5.21
C GLY A 75 0.79 0.19 -3.71
N PHE A 76 0.65 1.39 -3.13
CA PHE A 76 0.27 1.59 -1.73
C PHE A 76 -1.15 1.07 -1.42
N ILE A 77 -2.15 1.40 -2.25
CA ILE A 77 -3.54 0.95 -2.07
C ILE A 77 -3.63 -0.58 -2.13
N GLU A 78 -3.03 -1.17 -3.16
CA GLU A 78 -3.14 -2.60 -3.45
C GLU A 78 -2.34 -3.44 -2.45
N GLN A 79 -1.23 -2.89 -1.92
CA GLN A 79 -0.56 -3.51 -0.77
C GLN A 79 -1.49 -3.56 0.44
N GLY A 80 -2.25 -2.49 0.68
CA GLY A 80 -3.27 -2.42 1.71
C GLY A 80 -4.31 -3.53 1.57
N GLY A 81 -4.86 -3.69 0.36
CA GLY A 81 -5.76 -4.78 0.00
C GLY A 81 -5.12 -6.15 0.26
N THR A 82 -3.95 -6.38 -0.33
CA THR A 82 -3.18 -7.63 -0.21
C THR A 82 -3.01 -8.09 1.23
N SER A 83 -2.80 -7.17 2.17
CA SER A 83 -2.64 -7.46 3.60
C SER A 83 -3.95 -7.53 4.39
N ILE A 84 -4.96 -6.70 4.09
CA ILE A 84 -6.17 -6.66 4.92
C ILE A 84 -7.03 -7.91 4.76
N TYR A 85 -7.17 -8.43 3.54
CA TYR A 85 -7.98 -9.64 3.31
C TYR A 85 -7.51 -10.87 4.10
N PRO A 86 -6.22 -11.24 4.12
CA PRO A 86 -5.75 -12.34 4.97
C PRO A 86 -5.87 -12.02 6.46
N THR A 87 -5.61 -10.78 6.90
CA THR A 87 -5.83 -10.39 8.31
C THR A 87 -7.29 -10.57 8.72
N LEU A 88 -8.25 -10.12 7.90
CA LEU A 88 -9.68 -10.32 8.17
C LEU A 88 -10.05 -11.82 8.11
N ALA A 89 -9.50 -12.57 7.17
CA ALA A 89 -9.79 -13.99 6.98
C ALA A 89 -9.35 -14.82 8.19
N LEU A 90 -8.27 -14.42 8.87
CA LEU A 90 -7.82 -15.06 10.12
C LEU A 90 -8.71 -14.78 11.33
N ARG A 91 -9.68 -13.87 11.23
CA ARG A 91 -10.58 -13.47 12.34
C ARG A 91 -12.03 -13.90 12.10
N VAL A 92 -12.47 -13.93 10.85
CA VAL A 92 -13.86 -14.24 10.52
C VAL A 92 -14.15 -15.74 10.68
N THR A 93 -15.40 -16.05 11.01
CA THR A 93 -15.89 -17.42 11.20
C THR A 93 -17.06 -17.77 10.30
N ASP A 94 -17.80 -16.74 9.83
CA ASP A 94 -18.84 -16.93 8.82
C ASP A 94 -18.18 -17.41 7.52
N LYS A 95 -18.59 -18.59 7.06
CA LYS A 95 -18.00 -19.24 5.88
C LYS A 95 -18.29 -18.48 4.58
N VAL A 96 -19.39 -17.73 4.51
CA VAL A 96 -19.71 -16.89 3.34
C VAL A 96 -18.77 -15.70 3.32
N VAL A 97 -18.56 -15.04 4.46
CA VAL A 97 -17.60 -13.93 4.54
C VAL A 97 -16.16 -14.41 4.30
N LEU A 98 -15.76 -15.55 4.89
CA LEU A 98 -14.45 -16.15 4.61
C LEU A 98 -14.28 -16.44 3.11
N ARG A 99 -15.31 -16.97 2.45
CA ARG A 99 -15.28 -17.20 1.00
C ARG A 99 -15.11 -15.90 0.22
N ILE A 100 -15.76 -14.81 0.64
CA ILE A 100 -15.57 -13.49 0.02
C ILE A 100 -14.12 -13.03 0.18
N LEU A 101 -13.58 -13.07 1.40
CA LEU A 101 -12.22 -12.62 1.69
C LEU A 101 -11.16 -13.44 0.93
N LEU A 102 -11.31 -14.76 0.91
CA LEU A 102 -10.41 -15.67 0.17
C LEU A 102 -10.60 -15.63 -1.35
N SER A 103 -11.70 -15.07 -1.86
CA SER A 103 -11.91 -14.90 -3.30
C SER A 103 -11.41 -13.55 -3.81
N ILE A 104 -11.57 -12.48 -3.01
CA ILE A 104 -11.13 -11.13 -3.38
C ILE A 104 -9.65 -10.93 -3.05
N GLY A 105 -9.18 -11.38 -1.88
CA GLY A 105 -7.79 -11.18 -1.44
C GLY A 105 -6.72 -11.60 -2.45
N PRO A 106 -6.83 -12.79 -3.09
CA PRO A 106 -5.88 -13.17 -4.14
C PRO A 106 -5.90 -12.26 -5.37
N SER A 107 -7.03 -11.64 -5.71
CA SER A 107 -7.09 -10.66 -6.81
C SER A 107 -6.30 -9.39 -6.50
N GLU A 108 -6.41 -8.89 -5.28
CA GLU A 108 -5.64 -7.75 -4.78
C GLU A 108 -4.14 -8.07 -4.71
N THR A 109 -3.79 -9.33 -4.37
CA THR A 109 -2.39 -9.79 -4.42
C THR A 109 -1.82 -9.71 -5.85
N MET A 110 -2.61 -10.10 -6.86
CA MET A 110 -2.21 -9.97 -8.27
C MET A 110 -2.12 -8.50 -8.70
N HIS A 111 -3.03 -7.65 -8.24
CA HIS A 111 -2.98 -6.22 -8.51
C HIS A 111 -1.74 -5.58 -7.89
N PHE A 112 -1.46 -5.85 -6.61
CA PHE A 112 -0.26 -5.36 -5.94
C PHE A 112 0.99 -5.79 -6.67
N GLN A 113 1.09 -7.06 -7.06
CA GLN A 113 2.24 -7.54 -7.81
C GLN A 113 2.43 -6.80 -9.14
N THR A 114 1.32 -6.51 -9.83
CA THR A 114 1.33 -5.73 -11.08
C THR A 114 1.82 -4.32 -10.80
N TRP A 115 1.26 -3.64 -9.79
CA TRP A 115 1.60 -2.25 -9.47
C TRP A 115 2.98 -2.09 -8.86
N HIS A 116 3.48 -3.05 -8.08
CA HIS A 116 4.88 -3.08 -7.62
C HIS A 116 5.83 -3.11 -8.82
N GLY A 117 5.55 -3.93 -9.84
CA GLY A 117 6.31 -3.95 -11.08
C GLY A 117 6.22 -2.63 -11.85
N LYS A 118 5.03 -2.02 -11.92
CA LYS A 118 4.82 -0.72 -12.59
C LYS A 118 5.56 0.42 -11.87
N ALA A 119 5.46 0.49 -10.55
CA ALA A 119 6.15 1.48 -9.71
C ALA A 119 7.67 1.39 -9.89
N GLY A 120 8.22 0.18 -9.87
CA GLY A 120 9.65 -0.04 -10.11
C GLY A 120 10.10 0.49 -11.47
N ASN A 121 9.37 0.16 -12.54
CA ASN A 121 9.69 0.59 -13.90
C ASN A 121 9.47 2.09 -14.13
N ALA A 122 8.50 2.71 -13.44
CA ALA A 122 8.17 4.13 -13.58
C ALA A 122 9.32 5.06 -13.15
N VAL A 123 10.27 4.54 -12.36
CA VAL A 123 11.38 5.33 -11.81
C VAL A 123 12.75 4.82 -12.26
N GLN A 124 12.79 4.00 -13.31
CA GLN A 124 14.06 3.65 -13.97
C GLN A 124 14.39 4.70 -15.03
N PRO A 125 15.68 4.98 -15.30
CA PRO A 125 16.08 5.85 -16.40
C PRO A 125 15.43 5.44 -17.75
N PRO A 126 14.92 6.43 -18.53
CA PRO A 126 14.99 7.88 -18.32
C PRO A 126 13.81 8.48 -17.52
N PHE A 127 12.99 7.67 -16.84
CA PHE A 127 11.75 8.10 -16.17
C PHE A 127 11.93 8.56 -14.70
N ASN A 128 13.15 8.44 -14.16
CA ASN A 128 13.53 8.98 -12.85
C ASN A 128 13.66 10.51 -12.91
N VAL A 129 12.56 11.21 -12.62
CA VAL A 129 12.46 12.66 -12.76
C VAL A 129 12.48 13.40 -11.42
N THR A 130 12.94 14.66 -11.45
CA THR A 130 12.72 15.64 -10.40
C THR A 130 11.84 16.77 -10.93
N PHE A 131 10.74 17.07 -10.24
CA PHE A 131 9.85 18.17 -10.58
C PHE A 131 9.28 18.80 -9.30
N GLY A 132 9.40 20.12 -9.14
CA GLY A 132 8.77 20.85 -8.04
C GLY A 132 9.16 20.37 -6.63
N GLY A 133 10.36 19.80 -6.46
CA GLY A 133 10.84 19.23 -5.19
C GLY A 133 10.49 17.74 -4.99
N LEU A 134 9.62 17.15 -5.82
CA LEU A 134 9.39 15.72 -5.89
C LEU A 134 10.48 15.06 -6.74
N THR A 135 11.23 14.13 -6.16
CA THR A 135 12.32 13.40 -6.84
C THR A 135 12.06 11.90 -6.78
N PHE A 136 12.02 11.28 -7.95
CA PHE A 136 11.97 9.82 -8.09
C PHE A 136 13.38 9.28 -8.32
N PRO A 137 13.95 8.52 -7.37
CA PRO A 137 15.29 7.95 -7.52
C PRO A 137 15.29 6.77 -8.50
N ASP A 138 16.45 6.50 -9.09
CA ASP A 138 16.71 5.19 -9.66
C ASP A 138 16.84 4.17 -8.52
N LEU A 139 15.87 3.25 -8.43
CA LEU A 139 15.86 2.25 -7.37
C LEU A 139 16.99 1.22 -7.48
N THR A 140 17.63 1.06 -8.64
CA THR A 140 18.76 0.12 -8.79
C THR A 140 20.00 0.56 -8.03
N ASP A 141 20.11 1.86 -7.71
CA ASP A 141 21.19 2.42 -6.90
C ASP A 141 20.98 2.22 -5.38
N GLY A 142 19.80 1.74 -4.96
CA GLY A 142 19.44 1.59 -3.54
C GLY A 142 19.89 0.27 -2.89
N GLY A 143 20.42 -0.68 -3.66
CA GLY A 143 20.77 -2.02 -3.19
C GLY A 143 19.59 -3.00 -3.23
N GLU A 144 19.78 -4.18 -2.63
CA GLU A 144 18.85 -5.32 -2.78
C GLU A 144 17.42 -5.01 -2.32
N ASP A 145 17.26 -4.26 -1.22
CA ASP A 145 15.94 -3.89 -0.68
C ASP A 145 15.14 -2.95 -1.61
N PHE A 146 15.80 -2.30 -2.57
CA PHE A 146 15.18 -1.39 -3.52
C PHE A 146 15.10 -1.98 -4.93
N GLN A 147 15.73 -3.15 -5.17
CA GLN A 147 15.85 -3.75 -6.48
C GLN A 147 14.49 -3.91 -7.19
N PRO A 148 14.27 -3.22 -8.33
CA PRO A 148 13.06 -3.37 -9.11
C PRO A 148 13.06 -4.71 -9.87
N ASN A 149 11.90 -5.06 -10.45
CA ASN A 149 11.69 -6.24 -11.30
C ASN A 149 11.83 -7.60 -10.59
N LEU A 150 11.85 -7.61 -9.25
CA LEU A 150 11.70 -8.83 -8.47
C LEU A 150 10.22 -9.15 -8.31
N ILE A 151 9.83 -10.36 -8.70
CA ILE A 151 8.42 -10.77 -8.68
C ILE A 151 8.00 -11.19 -7.26
N MET A 152 8.77 -12.04 -6.61
CA MET A 152 8.39 -12.54 -5.28
C MET A 152 8.85 -11.57 -4.18
N PRO A 153 8.11 -11.47 -3.05
CA PRO A 153 8.64 -10.88 -1.82
C PRO A 153 9.94 -11.58 -1.40
N GLU A 154 10.85 -10.84 -0.80
CA GLU A 154 12.04 -11.47 -0.23
C GLU A 154 11.68 -12.33 1.00
N PRO A 155 12.29 -13.51 1.17
CA PRO A 155 12.09 -14.32 2.36
C PRO A 155 12.44 -13.55 3.64
N CYS A 156 11.56 -13.60 4.64
CA CYS A 156 11.76 -12.94 5.93
C CYS A 156 11.30 -13.83 7.10
N PRO A 157 11.64 -13.49 8.36
CA PRO A 157 11.11 -14.16 9.54
C PRO A 157 9.58 -14.10 9.58
N PHE A 158 8.94 -15.24 9.88
CA PHE A 158 7.48 -15.34 9.94
C PHE A 158 7.03 -16.19 11.13
N LEU A 159 6.02 -15.71 11.87
CA LEU A 159 5.47 -16.26 13.12
C LEU A 159 6.47 -16.32 14.30
N SER A 160 7.70 -16.74 14.05
CA SER A 160 8.80 -16.81 15.00
C SER A 160 10.13 -16.91 14.27
N ARG A 161 11.16 -16.22 14.76
CA ARG A 161 12.52 -16.26 14.23
C ARG A 161 13.20 -17.65 14.34
N LYS A 162 12.57 -18.62 15.01
CA LYS A 162 13.04 -20.02 15.06
C LYS A 162 12.78 -20.80 13.77
N PHE A 163 11.83 -20.34 12.95
CA PHE A 163 11.51 -20.97 11.68
C PHE A 163 12.38 -20.40 10.56
N PRO A 164 12.64 -21.17 9.48
CA PRO A 164 13.30 -20.64 8.30
C PRO A 164 12.55 -19.44 7.71
N ALA A 165 13.29 -18.53 7.08
CA ALA A 165 12.71 -17.40 6.37
C ALA A 165 11.85 -17.90 5.19
N VAL A 166 10.72 -17.25 4.97
CA VAL A 166 9.75 -17.60 3.91
C VAL A 166 9.24 -16.36 3.21
N SER A 167 8.92 -16.48 1.92
CA SER A 167 8.30 -15.41 1.13
C SER A 167 6.79 -15.38 1.41
N ILE A 168 6.29 -14.27 1.92
CA ILE A 168 4.91 -14.13 2.39
C ILE A 168 4.34 -12.75 2.05
N ILE A 169 3.00 -12.66 2.13
CA ILE A 169 2.31 -11.39 2.27
C ILE A 169 2.57 -10.83 3.66
N ARG A 170 2.73 -9.50 3.76
CA ARG A 170 3.04 -8.82 5.02
C ARG A 170 2.52 -7.38 5.05
N PRO A 171 1.96 -6.92 6.19
CA PRO A 171 1.59 -7.72 7.37
C PRO A 171 0.42 -8.68 7.08
N VAL A 172 0.27 -9.71 7.92
CA VAL A 172 -0.95 -10.54 8.05
C VAL A 172 -1.36 -10.71 9.52
N SER A 173 -0.91 -9.82 10.39
CA SER A 173 -1.22 -9.84 11.82
C SER A 173 -2.72 -9.84 12.08
N ILE A 174 -3.15 -10.62 13.08
CA ILE A 174 -4.51 -10.58 13.63
C ILE A 174 -4.76 -9.38 14.56
N SER A 175 -3.71 -8.63 14.90
CA SER A 175 -3.82 -7.43 15.72
C SER A 175 -4.42 -6.28 14.93
N LYS A 176 -5.59 -5.81 15.35
CA LYS A 176 -6.27 -4.62 14.81
C LYS A 176 -5.42 -3.37 14.89
N ASN A 177 -4.49 -3.32 15.86
CA ASN A 177 -3.58 -2.18 16.04
C ASN A 177 -2.41 -2.18 15.05
N ILE A 178 -2.05 -3.35 14.51
CA ILE A 178 -0.99 -3.47 13.49
C ILE A 178 -1.62 -3.31 12.10
N PHE A 179 -2.72 -4.02 11.81
CA PHE A 179 -3.33 -4.00 10.49
C PHE A 179 -4.83 -4.30 10.47
N GLY A 180 -5.63 -3.49 11.17
CA GLY A 180 -7.10 -3.54 11.12
C GLY A 180 -7.72 -2.70 10.01
N ALA A 181 -9.02 -2.88 9.77
CA ALA A 181 -9.80 -2.04 8.85
C ALA A 181 -9.72 -0.55 9.23
N ARG A 182 -9.74 -0.23 10.53
CA ARG A 182 -9.57 1.14 11.02
C ARG A 182 -8.19 1.72 10.70
N VAL A 183 -7.14 0.89 10.75
CA VAL A 183 -5.78 1.30 10.39
C VAL A 183 -5.70 1.61 8.90
N VAL A 184 -6.32 0.80 8.05
CA VAL A 184 -6.37 1.03 6.59
C VAL A 184 -7.13 2.31 6.25
N VAL A 185 -8.32 2.53 6.83
CA VAL A 185 -9.08 3.77 6.62
C VAL A 185 -8.31 4.99 7.09
N LYS A 186 -7.62 4.89 8.24
CA LYS A 186 -6.75 5.96 8.72
C LYS A 186 -5.61 6.23 7.73
N ALA A 187 -4.96 5.20 7.22
CA ALA A 187 -3.90 5.33 6.23
C ALA A 187 -4.41 6.03 4.96
N PHE A 188 -5.61 5.66 4.47
CA PHE A 188 -6.22 6.31 3.31
C PHE A 188 -6.59 7.77 3.53
N LYS A 189 -7.01 8.10 4.75
CA LYS A 189 -7.26 9.48 5.15
C LYS A 189 -5.96 10.28 5.23
N ASP A 190 -4.92 9.72 5.83
CA ASP A 190 -3.64 10.37 6.05
C ASP A 190 -2.86 10.57 4.75
N ASP A 191 -2.95 9.63 3.79
CA ASP A 191 -2.32 9.81 2.46
C ASP A 191 -3.01 10.88 1.63
N GLY A 192 -4.26 11.23 1.95
CA GLY A 192 -5.01 12.29 1.28
C GLY A 192 -5.96 11.80 0.19
N LEU A 193 -6.13 10.48 0.01
CA LEU A 193 -7.04 9.86 -0.96
C LEU A 193 -8.47 10.44 -0.91
N PHE A 194 -8.95 10.77 0.29
CA PHE A 194 -10.31 11.25 0.52
C PHE A 194 -10.42 12.77 0.76
N ILE A 195 -9.38 13.56 0.47
CA ILE A 195 -9.49 15.02 0.58
C ILE A 195 -10.61 15.54 -0.34
N GLY A 196 -11.46 16.40 0.22
CA GLY A 196 -12.64 16.94 -0.47
C GLY A 196 -13.94 16.16 -0.22
N GLN A 197 -13.90 14.99 0.43
CA GLN A 197 -15.10 14.26 0.82
C GLN A 197 -15.87 14.92 1.97
N HIS A 198 -17.18 14.71 2.01
CA HIS A 198 -18.06 15.24 3.05
C HIS A 198 -17.80 14.55 4.42
N PRO A 199 -17.98 15.22 5.56
CA PRO A 199 -17.83 14.59 6.89
C PRO A 199 -18.64 13.29 7.07
N GLU A 200 -19.84 13.20 6.49
CA GLU A 200 -20.67 11.98 6.55
C GLU A 200 -20.00 10.78 5.87
N PHE A 201 -19.20 10.98 4.81
CA PHE A 201 -18.43 9.90 4.19
C PHE A 201 -17.47 9.28 5.21
N PHE A 202 -16.73 10.12 5.94
CA PHE A 202 -15.78 9.65 6.95
C PHE A 202 -16.45 8.99 8.15
N LYS A 203 -17.67 9.43 8.48
CA LYS A 203 -18.48 8.78 9.51
C LYS A 203 -18.85 7.36 9.07
N VAL A 204 -19.47 7.21 7.89
CA VAL A 204 -19.90 5.90 7.38
C VAL A 204 -18.72 4.95 7.20
N VAL A 205 -17.64 5.38 6.55
CA VAL A 205 -16.46 4.52 6.35
C VAL A 205 -15.76 4.18 7.67
N GLY A 206 -15.78 5.10 8.64
CA GLY A 206 -15.26 4.87 9.99
C GLY A 206 -16.07 3.82 10.76
N GLU A 207 -17.40 3.93 10.74
CA GLU A 207 -18.32 2.97 11.36
C GLU A 207 -18.16 1.57 10.73
N LEU A 208 -18.13 1.47 9.39
CA LEU A 208 -17.89 0.20 8.69
C LEU A 208 -16.55 -0.44 9.05
N ALA A 209 -15.49 0.37 9.20
CA ALA A 209 -14.18 -0.12 9.56
C ALA A 209 -14.12 -0.60 11.02
N GLU A 210 -14.82 0.08 11.92
CA GLU A 210 -14.97 -0.35 13.31
C GLU A 210 -15.74 -1.66 13.41
N GLU A 211 -16.89 -1.77 12.73
CA GLU A 211 -17.68 -3.00 12.67
C GLU A 211 -16.88 -4.17 12.06
N ALA A 212 -16.12 -3.94 10.98
CA ALA A 212 -15.28 -4.96 10.37
C ALA A 212 -14.15 -5.41 11.29
N ASP A 213 -13.61 -4.50 12.09
CA ASP A 213 -12.63 -4.82 13.12
C ASP A 213 -13.26 -5.58 14.28
N GLU A 214 -14.45 -5.20 14.74
CA GLU A 214 -15.15 -5.81 15.87
C GLU A 214 -15.91 -7.10 15.54
N ALA A 215 -16.14 -7.39 14.27
CA ALA A 215 -16.85 -8.57 13.80
C ALA A 215 -16.36 -9.82 14.55
N PRO A 216 -17.22 -10.45 15.38
CA PRO A 216 -16.80 -11.59 16.18
C PRO A 216 -16.48 -12.75 15.25
N GLY A 217 -15.39 -13.45 15.56
CA GLY A 217 -15.31 -14.84 15.18
C GLY A 217 -16.36 -15.58 15.99
N SER A 218 -17.50 -15.93 15.40
CA SER A 218 -18.44 -16.89 15.98
C SER A 218 -17.70 -18.18 16.33
N ASP A 219 -17.54 -18.43 17.63
CA ASP A 219 -17.38 -19.78 18.15
C ASP A 219 -18.59 -20.58 17.65
N GLY A 220 -18.39 -21.33 16.57
CA GLY A 220 -19.44 -22.12 15.96
C GLY A 220 -19.66 -23.39 16.75
N ASP A 221 -20.91 -23.60 17.19
CA ASP A 221 -21.51 -24.91 17.44
C ASP A 221 -21.22 -25.92 16.31
#